data_AF-T1KZ84-F1
#
_entry.id   AF-T1KZ84-F1
#
_cell.length_a   1.000
_cell.length_b   1.000
_cell.length_c   1.000
_cell.angle_alpha   90.00
_cell.angle_beta   90.00
_cell.angle_gamma   90.00
#
_symmetry.space_group_name_H-M   'P 1'
#
loop_
_entity.id
_entity.type
_entity.pdbx_description
1 polymer ?
#
loop_
_entity_poly.entity_id
_entity_poly.type
_entity_poly.pdbx_seq_one_letter_code
_entity_poly.pdbx_strand_id
1 'polypeptide(L)'
;MKLQLVLLLPLVFAFADAQDQCKAIARRFDRSFRSFFFIGETIKIPVNKPELAEHCKLPQRAVKSLKKYKELCTRGLSNQILQLAVTGITNAIQSMCSSESQERTLEVNRCLSNDSIKSFHDCFYRGERMLDTVSKWANNTNILPLTCCAFNFFDECVFTSIDKICPSSNIKINDYFQKFFDLALDDVRDLACGRLKTITKCEESHPRQTRRLRRIYQSKDTDENKRGSFIFSLVEISSKLSE
;
A
#
# COMPACT_ATOMS: atom_id res chain seq x y z
N MET A 1 50.70 -0.77 -1.47
CA MET A 1 49.37 -0.33 -0.99
C MET A 1 48.43 0.22 -2.09
N LYS A 2 48.69 0.05 -3.40
CA LYS A 2 47.78 0.51 -4.49
C LYS A 2 46.82 -0.58 -5.03
N LEU A 3 47.04 -1.85 -4.68
CA LEU A 3 46.26 -2.99 -5.22
C LEU A 3 44.90 -3.20 -4.53
N GLN A 4 44.70 -2.66 -3.32
CA GLN A 4 43.43 -2.81 -2.60
C GLN A 4 42.30 -1.89 -3.12
N LEU A 5 42.64 -0.78 -3.80
CA LEU A 5 41.63 0.15 -4.31
C LEU A 5 40.90 -0.39 -5.56
N VAL A 6 41.58 -1.22 -6.36
CA VAL A 6 41.04 -1.75 -7.64
C VAL A 6 39.99 -2.83 -7.40
N LEU A 7 40.06 -3.58 -6.29
CA LEU A 7 39.09 -4.61 -5.93
C LEU A 7 37.81 -4.06 -5.30
N LEU A 8 37.81 -2.82 -4.80
CA LEU A 8 36.64 -2.18 -4.20
C LEU A 8 35.71 -1.55 -5.24
N LEU A 9 36.26 -1.13 -6.40
CA LEU A 9 35.48 -0.52 -7.49
C LEU A 9 34.34 -1.42 -8.01
N PRO A 10 34.56 -2.72 -8.34
CA PRO A 10 33.50 -3.60 -8.83
C PRO A 10 32.38 -3.81 -7.82
N LEU A 11 32.71 -3.86 -6.53
CA LEU A 11 31.72 -4.01 -5.45
C LEU A 11 30.83 -2.78 -5.37
N VAL A 12 31.40 -1.57 -5.39
CA VAL A 12 30.63 -0.32 -5.35
C VAL A 12 29.67 -0.22 -6.55
N PHE A 13 30.10 -0.61 -7.76
CA PHE A 13 29.22 -0.63 -8.93
C PHE A 13 28.10 -1.67 -8.81
N ALA A 14 28.36 -2.85 -8.24
CA ALA A 14 27.33 -3.87 -8.02
C ALA A 14 26.25 -3.42 -7.02
N PHE A 15 26.63 -2.68 -5.97
CA PHE A 15 25.67 -2.14 -5.00
C PHE A 15 24.80 -1.03 -5.59
N ALA A 16 25.36 -0.14 -6.43
CA ALA A 16 24.60 0.92 -7.07
C ALA A 16 23.54 0.37 -8.05
N ASP A 17 23.91 -0.62 -8.87
CA ASP A 17 23.01 -1.26 -9.84
C ASP A 17 21.83 -1.96 -9.14
N ALA A 18 22.09 -2.66 -8.04
CA ALA A 18 21.05 -3.32 -7.24
C ALA A 18 20.04 -2.29 -6.67
N GLN A 19 20.52 -1.14 -6.17
CA GLN A 19 19.64 -0.11 -5.61
C GLN A 19 18.74 0.51 -6.69
N ASP A 20 19.28 0.80 -7.86
CA ASP A 20 18.50 1.37 -8.97
C ASP A 20 17.49 0.37 -9.55
N GLN A 21 17.87 -0.91 -9.60
CA GLN A 21 16.94 -1.99 -9.96
C GLN A 21 15.78 -2.07 -8.96
N CYS A 22 16.03 -1.99 -7.66
CA CYS A 22 15.00 -2.01 -6.63
C CYS A 22 14.03 -0.82 -6.76
N LYS A 23 14.55 0.40 -6.99
CA LYS A 23 13.72 1.59 -7.24
C LYS A 23 12.87 1.44 -8.50
N ALA A 24 13.41 0.86 -9.57
CA ALA A 24 12.67 0.64 -10.80
C ALA A 24 11.53 -0.38 -10.62
N ILE A 25 11.76 -1.45 -9.86
CA ILE A 25 10.72 -2.43 -9.52
C ILE A 25 9.63 -1.77 -8.66
N ALA A 26 10.03 -0.98 -7.64
CA ALA A 26 9.11 -0.25 -6.78
C ALA A 26 8.20 0.72 -7.58
N ARG A 27 8.77 1.47 -8.54
CA ARG A 27 7.98 2.35 -9.46
C ARG A 27 6.94 1.57 -10.25
N ARG A 28 7.32 0.41 -10.77
CA ARG A 28 6.40 -0.44 -11.57
C ARG A 28 5.28 -0.99 -10.70
N PHE A 29 5.60 -1.39 -9.48
CA PHE A 29 4.60 -1.83 -8.50
C PHE A 29 3.64 -0.68 -8.16
N ASP A 30 4.16 0.50 -7.81
CA ASP A 30 3.37 1.69 -7.48
C ASP A 30 2.39 2.07 -8.58
N ARG A 31 2.86 2.14 -9.83
CA ARG A 31 2.01 2.45 -10.98
C ARG A 31 0.88 1.43 -11.12
N SER A 32 1.20 0.14 -11.05
CA SER A 32 0.21 -0.94 -11.24
C SER A 32 -0.81 -0.96 -10.09
N PHE A 33 -0.34 -0.71 -8.87
CA PHE A 33 -1.15 -0.65 -7.67
C PHE A 33 -2.12 0.55 -7.72
N ARG A 34 -1.61 1.75 -8.04
CA ARG A 34 -2.43 2.94 -8.24
C ARG A 34 -3.50 2.73 -9.30
N SER A 35 -3.12 2.18 -10.46
CA SER A 35 -4.09 1.88 -11.54
C SER A 35 -5.17 0.89 -11.12
N PHE A 36 -4.82 -0.13 -10.33
CA PHE A 36 -5.80 -1.11 -9.84
C PHE A 36 -6.85 -0.50 -8.91
N PHE A 37 -6.45 0.45 -8.07
CA PHE A 37 -7.32 1.15 -7.12
C PHE A 37 -7.93 2.46 -7.68
N PHE A 38 -7.84 2.68 -8.99
CA PHE A 38 -8.35 3.89 -9.66
C PHE A 38 -7.69 5.20 -9.22
N ILE A 39 -6.54 5.13 -8.53
CA ILE A 39 -5.84 6.30 -7.98
C ILE A 39 -5.01 6.97 -9.07
N GLY A 40 -5.25 8.26 -9.31
CA GLY A 40 -4.45 9.09 -10.19
C GLY A 40 -5.19 9.49 -11.47
N GLU A 41 -4.57 9.27 -12.63
CA GLU A 41 -5.11 9.61 -13.96
C GLU A 41 -6.54 9.09 -14.18
N THR A 42 -7.22 9.55 -15.24
CA THR A 42 -8.60 9.20 -15.61
C THR A 42 -8.73 7.71 -15.94
N ILE A 43 -8.69 6.85 -14.92
CA ILE A 43 -8.80 5.40 -15.07
C ILE A 43 -10.28 5.06 -15.19
N LYS A 44 -10.62 4.39 -16.28
CA LYS A 44 -11.98 3.91 -16.53
C LYS A 44 -12.31 2.77 -15.56
N ILE A 45 -13.36 2.96 -14.75
CA ILE A 45 -13.91 1.92 -13.88
C ILE A 45 -14.57 0.85 -14.78
N PRO A 46 -14.23 -0.44 -14.63
CA PRO A 46 -14.76 -1.49 -15.51
C PRO A 46 -16.20 -1.83 -15.13
N VAL A 47 -17.14 -1.66 -16.06
CA VAL A 47 -18.59 -1.84 -15.83
C VAL A 47 -19.16 -3.08 -16.53
N ASN A 48 -18.33 -3.82 -17.27
CA ASN A 48 -18.67 -5.08 -17.93
C ASN A 48 -17.53 -6.11 -17.80
N LYS A 49 -17.85 -7.38 -18.10
CA LYS A 49 -16.91 -8.52 -17.94
C LYS A 49 -15.60 -8.36 -18.74
N PRO A 50 -15.62 -7.98 -20.03
CA PRO A 50 -14.38 -7.75 -20.79
C PRO A 50 -13.47 -6.68 -20.17
N GLU A 51 -14.04 -5.55 -19.74
CA GLU A 51 -13.28 -4.48 -19.08
C GLU A 51 -12.71 -4.95 -17.74
N LEU A 52 -13.48 -5.70 -16.95
CA LEU A 52 -13.02 -6.23 -15.68
C LEU A 52 -11.90 -7.24 -15.86
N ALA A 53 -11.99 -8.11 -16.87
CA ALA A 53 -10.94 -9.07 -17.19
C ALA A 53 -9.61 -8.38 -17.55
N GLU A 54 -9.65 -7.26 -18.28
CA GLU A 54 -8.45 -6.46 -18.55
C GLU A 54 -7.93 -5.77 -17.29
N HIS A 55 -8.82 -5.18 -16.49
CA HIS A 55 -8.47 -4.54 -15.20
C HIS A 55 -7.77 -5.52 -14.26
N CYS A 56 -8.24 -6.77 -14.20
CA CYS A 56 -7.67 -7.84 -13.38
C CYS A 56 -6.24 -8.26 -13.77
N LYS A 57 -5.72 -7.85 -14.95
CA LYS A 57 -4.31 -8.06 -15.31
C LYS A 57 -3.37 -7.07 -14.60
N LEU A 58 -3.85 -5.88 -14.23
CA LEU A 58 -3.06 -4.85 -13.54
C LEU A 58 -2.53 -5.33 -12.17
N PRO A 59 -3.38 -5.81 -11.24
CA PRO A 59 -2.89 -6.23 -9.94
C PRO A 59 -2.04 -7.51 -10.01
N GLN A 60 -2.23 -8.37 -11.02
CA GLN A 60 -1.32 -9.50 -11.28
C GLN A 60 0.10 -9.03 -11.65
N ARG A 61 0.23 -7.96 -12.46
CA ARG A 61 1.53 -7.32 -12.75
C ARG A 61 2.13 -6.70 -11.49
N ALA A 62 1.28 -6.12 -10.63
CA ALA A 62 1.67 -5.57 -9.34
C ALA A 62 2.27 -6.67 -8.43
N VAL A 63 1.58 -7.80 -8.27
CA VAL A 63 2.05 -8.98 -7.51
C VAL A 63 3.36 -9.53 -8.07
N LYS A 64 3.50 -9.65 -9.40
CA LYS A 64 4.77 -10.07 -10.01
C LYS A 64 5.93 -9.13 -9.67
N SER A 65 5.67 -7.83 -9.69
CA SER A 65 6.66 -6.81 -9.31
C SER A 65 7.02 -6.90 -7.83
N LEU A 66 6.01 -7.10 -6.96
CA LEU A 66 6.22 -7.25 -5.52
C LEU A 66 7.01 -8.53 -5.17
N LYS A 67 6.73 -9.66 -5.83
CA LYS A 67 7.51 -10.91 -5.70
C LYS A 67 8.98 -10.68 -6.06
N LYS A 68 9.23 -10.04 -7.21
CA LYS A 68 10.59 -9.72 -7.66
C LYS A 68 11.30 -8.76 -6.69
N TYR A 69 10.59 -7.75 -6.19
CA TYR A 69 11.13 -6.82 -5.18
C TYR A 69 11.52 -7.58 -3.90
N LYS A 70 10.64 -8.44 -3.40
CA LYS A 70 10.91 -9.27 -2.22
C LYS A 70 12.19 -10.11 -2.42
N GLU A 71 12.32 -10.79 -3.55
CA GLU A 71 13.46 -11.67 -3.87
C GLU A 71 14.81 -10.92 -3.97
N LEU A 72 14.81 -9.73 -4.58
CA LEU A 72 16.05 -9.01 -4.88
C LEU A 72 16.43 -7.96 -3.84
N CYS A 73 15.44 -7.37 -3.16
CA CYS A 73 15.60 -6.11 -2.42
C CYS A 73 15.33 -6.22 -0.91
N THR A 74 14.92 -7.40 -0.41
CA THR A 74 14.57 -7.55 1.02
C THR A 74 15.18 -8.80 1.63
N ARG A 75 15.41 -8.76 2.94
CA ARG A 75 16.03 -9.84 3.73
C ARG A 75 15.42 -9.89 5.13
N GLY A 76 15.60 -11.00 5.85
CA GLY A 76 15.15 -11.12 7.24
C GLY A 76 13.66 -10.82 7.43
N LEU A 77 13.32 -9.97 8.41
CA LEU A 77 11.94 -9.63 8.75
C LEU A 77 11.18 -8.96 7.60
N SER A 78 11.83 -8.06 6.85
CA SER A 78 11.17 -7.37 5.73
C SER A 78 10.76 -8.34 4.62
N ASN A 79 11.57 -9.37 4.37
CA ASN A 79 11.24 -10.45 3.42
C ASN A 79 10.02 -11.27 3.89
N GLN A 80 9.96 -11.60 5.18
CA GLN A 80 8.83 -12.35 5.76
C GLN A 80 7.51 -11.55 5.66
N ILE A 81 7.54 -10.28 6.05
CA ILE A 81 6.39 -9.36 5.95
C ILE A 81 5.92 -9.27 4.49
N LEU A 82 6.84 -9.07 3.54
CA LEU A 82 6.48 -9.01 2.12
C LEU A 82 5.97 -10.34 1.57
N GLN A 83 6.44 -11.49 2.07
CA GLN A 83 5.90 -12.79 1.67
C GLN A 83 4.44 -12.94 2.08
N LEU A 84 4.09 -12.53 3.31
CA LEU A 84 2.70 -12.49 3.76
C LEU A 84 1.87 -11.54 2.90
N ALA A 85 2.36 -10.32 2.66
CA ALA A 85 1.67 -9.34 1.81
C ALA A 85 1.45 -9.86 0.38
N VAL A 86 2.44 -10.50 -0.24
CA VAL A 86 2.29 -11.12 -1.57
C VAL A 86 1.19 -12.17 -1.57
N THR A 87 1.14 -13.01 -0.54
CA THR A 87 0.16 -14.09 -0.41
C THR A 87 -1.23 -13.51 -0.22
N GLY A 88 -1.39 -12.60 0.74
CA GLY A 88 -2.65 -11.93 1.03
C GLY A 88 -3.19 -11.16 -0.17
N ILE A 89 -2.37 -10.32 -0.81
CA ILE A 89 -2.76 -9.57 -2.01
C ILE A 89 -3.17 -10.53 -3.14
N THR A 90 -2.47 -11.65 -3.34
CA THR A 90 -2.85 -12.65 -4.35
C THR A 90 -4.24 -13.22 -4.07
N ASN A 91 -4.52 -13.58 -2.81
CA ASN A 91 -5.83 -14.09 -2.39
C ASN A 91 -6.93 -13.03 -2.54
N ALA A 92 -6.64 -11.79 -2.17
CA ALA A 92 -7.56 -10.67 -2.29
C ALA A 92 -7.91 -10.39 -3.76
N ILE A 93 -6.93 -10.38 -4.66
CA ILE A 93 -7.15 -10.26 -6.11
C ILE A 93 -7.99 -11.42 -6.63
N GLN A 94 -7.67 -12.66 -6.25
CA GLN A 94 -8.44 -13.83 -6.68
C GLN A 94 -9.90 -13.73 -6.22
N SER A 95 -10.14 -13.23 -5.02
CA SER A 95 -11.49 -13.03 -4.48
C SER A 95 -12.33 -11.98 -5.22
N MET A 96 -11.71 -11.11 -6.02
CA MET A 96 -12.39 -10.13 -6.89
C MET A 96 -12.44 -10.60 -8.35
N CYS A 97 -11.34 -11.19 -8.85
CA CYS A 97 -11.13 -11.48 -10.25
C CYS A 97 -11.53 -12.90 -10.68
N SER A 98 -11.92 -13.77 -9.76
CA SER A 98 -12.43 -15.11 -10.09
C SER A 98 -13.75 -15.04 -10.86
N SER A 99 -14.05 -16.06 -11.67
CA SER A 99 -15.32 -16.16 -12.40
C SER A 99 -16.55 -16.08 -11.49
N GLU A 100 -16.45 -16.61 -10.27
CA GLU A 100 -17.52 -16.61 -9.27
C GLU A 100 -17.74 -15.22 -8.65
N SER A 101 -16.69 -14.41 -8.52
CA SER A 101 -16.74 -13.09 -7.88
C SER A 101 -17.01 -11.94 -8.85
N GLN A 102 -16.81 -12.16 -10.16
CA GLN A 102 -16.90 -11.12 -11.18
C GLN A 102 -18.22 -10.35 -11.15
N GLU A 103 -19.36 -11.02 -10.95
CA GLU A 103 -20.65 -10.32 -10.94
C GLU A 103 -20.76 -9.37 -9.75
N ARG A 104 -20.35 -9.81 -8.55
CA ARG A 104 -20.33 -8.97 -7.36
C ARG A 104 -19.38 -7.78 -7.52
N THR A 105 -18.20 -8.00 -8.12
CA THR A 105 -17.26 -6.92 -8.43
C THR A 105 -17.84 -5.93 -9.43
N LEU A 106 -18.53 -6.39 -10.47
CA LEU A 106 -19.20 -5.52 -11.43
C LEU A 106 -20.36 -4.74 -10.79
N GLU A 107 -21.11 -5.36 -9.90
CA GLU A 107 -22.17 -4.70 -9.15
C GLU A 107 -21.62 -3.52 -8.33
N VAL A 108 -20.52 -3.73 -7.60
CA VAL A 108 -19.79 -2.66 -6.89
C VAL A 108 -19.28 -1.61 -7.89
N ASN A 109 -18.60 -2.02 -8.96
CA ASN A 109 -18.02 -1.06 -9.91
C ASN A 109 -19.05 -0.18 -10.61
N ARG A 110 -20.24 -0.71 -10.93
CA ARG A 110 -21.33 0.06 -11.55
C ARG A 110 -21.87 1.15 -10.65
N CYS A 111 -21.72 1.01 -9.33
CA CYS A 111 -22.17 2.02 -8.40
C CYS A 111 -21.12 3.14 -8.20
N LEU A 112 -19.84 2.86 -8.50
CA LEU A 112 -18.76 3.82 -8.38
C LEU A 112 -18.89 4.93 -9.43
N SER A 113 -18.79 6.17 -8.97
CA SER A 113 -18.60 7.38 -9.78
C SER A 113 -17.23 8.01 -9.49
N ASN A 114 -16.75 8.88 -10.40
CA ASN A 114 -15.53 9.66 -10.18
C ASN A 114 -15.58 10.46 -8.86
N ASP A 115 -16.75 11.00 -8.51
CA ASP A 115 -16.94 11.74 -7.26
C ASP A 115 -16.90 10.81 -6.04
N SER A 116 -17.46 9.60 -6.15
CA SER A 116 -17.45 8.62 -5.05
C SER A 116 -16.03 8.13 -4.73
N ILE A 117 -15.20 7.91 -5.75
CA ILE A 117 -13.82 7.43 -5.55
C ILE A 117 -12.88 8.56 -5.09
N LYS A 118 -13.25 9.83 -5.27
CA LYS A 118 -12.42 10.96 -4.83
C LYS A 118 -12.11 10.90 -3.33
N SER A 119 -13.09 10.57 -2.50
CA SER A 119 -12.86 10.46 -1.04
C SER A 119 -11.87 9.34 -0.71
N PHE A 120 -11.94 8.23 -1.45
CA PHE A 120 -10.98 7.13 -1.33
C PHE A 120 -9.57 7.55 -1.79
N HIS A 121 -9.45 8.33 -2.88
CA HIS A 121 -8.17 8.90 -3.31
C HIS A 121 -7.56 9.82 -2.26
N ASP A 122 -8.39 10.68 -1.64
CA ASP A 122 -7.96 11.59 -0.58
C ASP A 122 -7.38 10.80 0.61
N CYS A 123 -7.98 9.65 0.96
CA CYS A 123 -7.43 8.75 1.98
C CYS A 123 -6.09 8.15 1.57
N PHE A 124 -5.93 7.74 0.31
CA PHE A 124 -4.67 7.25 -0.22
C PHE A 124 -3.54 8.28 -0.15
N TYR A 125 -3.82 9.53 -0.53
CA TYR A 125 -2.83 10.60 -0.44
C TYR A 125 -2.45 10.91 1.01
N ARG A 126 -3.40 10.89 1.94
CA ARG A 126 -3.11 11.05 3.37
C ARG A 126 -2.27 9.88 3.90
N GLY A 127 -2.62 8.65 3.53
CA GLY A 127 -1.87 7.43 3.87
C GLY A 127 -0.42 7.51 3.40
N GLU A 128 -0.22 7.90 2.14
CA GLU A 128 1.09 8.12 1.55
C GLU A 128 1.91 9.18 2.29
N ARG A 129 1.31 10.34 2.58
CA ARG A 129 1.98 11.40 3.35
C ARG A 129 2.35 10.97 4.78
N MET A 130 1.50 10.15 5.41
CA MET A 130 1.80 9.57 6.72
C MET A 130 2.98 8.61 6.64
N LEU A 131 3.01 7.70 5.66
CA LEU A 131 4.12 6.77 5.47
C LEU A 131 5.43 7.46 5.09
N ASP A 132 5.39 8.46 4.21
CA ASP A 132 6.55 9.31 3.88
C ASP A 132 7.08 10.06 5.11
N THR A 133 6.17 10.55 5.97
CA THR A 133 6.56 11.16 7.23
C THR A 133 7.25 10.15 8.15
N VAL A 134 6.73 8.93 8.23
CA VAL A 134 7.33 7.85 9.04
C VAL A 134 8.69 7.45 8.46
N SER A 135 8.82 7.27 7.14
CA SER A 135 10.07 6.86 6.49
C SER A 135 11.19 7.87 6.73
N LYS A 136 10.89 9.17 6.79
CA LYS A 136 11.89 10.22 7.02
C LYS A 136 12.26 10.41 8.49
N TRP A 137 11.29 10.34 9.40
CA TRP A 137 11.50 10.71 10.80
C TRP A 137 11.80 9.53 11.72
N ALA A 138 11.17 8.38 11.49
CA ALA A 138 11.29 7.27 12.43
C ALA A 138 12.72 6.70 12.42
N ASN A 139 13.20 6.39 13.62
CA ASN A 139 14.39 5.58 13.83
C ASN A 139 14.04 4.08 13.75
N ASN A 140 15.06 3.22 13.71
CA ASN A 140 14.86 1.77 13.50
C ASN A 140 13.98 1.14 14.60
N THR A 141 14.03 1.66 15.83
CA THR A 141 13.21 1.16 16.95
C THR A 141 11.72 1.50 16.82
N ASN A 142 11.38 2.67 16.27
CA ASN A 142 10.00 3.15 16.21
C ASN A 142 9.39 3.06 14.82
N ILE A 143 10.14 2.67 13.79
CA ILE A 143 9.61 2.67 12.42
C ILE A 143 8.45 1.71 12.25
N LEU A 144 8.55 0.48 12.74
CA LEU A 144 7.47 -0.50 12.64
C LEU A 144 6.22 -0.06 13.45
N PRO A 145 6.33 0.33 14.74
CA PRO A 145 5.20 0.89 15.48
C PRO A 145 4.50 2.06 14.78
N LEU A 146 5.27 3.02 14.26
CA LEU A 146 4.69 4.21 13.63
C LEU A 146 4.09 3.92 12.25
N THR A 147 4.64 2.98 11.50
CA THR A 147 4.05 2.46 10.27
C THR A 147 2.70 1.82 10.56
N CYS A 148 2.60 0.97 11.59
CA CYS A 148 1.33 0.38 12.03
C CYS A 148 0.30 1.45 12.40
N CYS A 149 0.71 2.49 13.12
CA CYS A 149 -0.19 3.59 13.45
C CYS A 149 -0.65 4.37 12.22
N ALA A 150 0.23 4.62 11.25
CA ALA A 150 -0.15 5.24 9.98
C ALA A 150 -1.18 4.39 9.21
N PHE A 151 -1.03 3.07 9.20
CA PHE A 151 -2.00 2.15 8.60
C PHE A 151 -3.36 2.19 9.30
N ASN A 152 -3.41 2.22 10.64
CA ASN A 152 -4.69 2.31 11.35
C ASN A 152 -5.46 3.61 11.01
N PHE A 153 -4.77 4.76 10.89
CA PHE A 153 -5.39 6.01 10.44
C PHE A 153 -5.83 5.93 8.96
N PHE A 154 -5.06 5.26 8.12
CA PHE A 154 -5.41 5.03 6.73
C PHE A 154 -6.68 4.16 6.61
N ASP A 155 -6.77 3.08 7.38
CA ASP A 155 -7.96 2.21 7.42
C ASP A 155 -9.20 2.98 7.87
N GLU A 156 -9.11 3.72 8.97
CA GLU A 156 -10.22 4.54 9.45
C GLU A 156 -10.71 5.50 8.35
N CYS A 157 -9.77 6.15 7.64
CA CYS A 157 -10.11 7.02 6.51
C CYS A 157 -10.84 6.27 5.41
N VAL A 158 -10.28 5.12 4.97
CA VAL A 158 -10.80 4.32 3.87
C VAL A 158 -12.22 3.84 4.20
N PHE A 159 -12.43 3.20 5.35
CA PHE A 159 -13.73 2.64 5.69
C PHE A 159 -14.79 3.72 5.94
N THR A 160 -14.43 4.83 6.59
CA THR A 160 -15.33 6.01 6.72
C THR A 160 -15.69 6.62 5.36
N SER A 161 -14.82 6.47 4.36
CA SER A 161 -15.07 6.96 3.00
C SER A 161 -15.93 5.98 2.21
N ILE A 162 -15.71 4.67 2.36
CA ILE A 162 -16.49 3.63 1.70
C ILE A 162 -17.95 3.65 2.14
N ASP A 163 -18.24 3.99 3.39
CA ASP A 163 -19.61 4.22 3.88
C ASP A 163 -20.41 5.24 3.05
N LYS A 164 -19.69 6.16 2.40
CA LYS A 164 -20.27 7.23 1.58
C LYS A 164 -20.28 6.88 0.10
N ILE A 165 -19.62 5.79 -0.28
CA ILE A 165 -19.57 5.29 -1.65
C ILE A 165 -20.83 4.48 -1.90
N CYS A 166 -21.61 4.90 -2.90
CA CYS A 166 -22.85 4.27 -3.33
C CYS A 166 -23.91 4.11 -2.22
N PRO A 167 -24.42 5.21 -1.63
CA PRO A 167 -25.38 5.17 -0.53
C PRO A 167 -26.71 4.45 -0.89
N SER A 168 -27.04 4.36 -2.18
CA SER A 168 -28.27 3.74 -2.68
C SER A 168 -28.13 2.26 -3.09
N SER A 169 -26.97 1.65 -2.87
CA SER A 169 -26.70 0.26 -3.25
C SER A 169 -27.25 -0.71 -2.19
N ASN A 170 -27.90 -1.79 -2.63
CA ASN A 170 -28.28 -2.91 -1.74
C ASN A 170 -27.07 -3.77 -1.32
N ILE A 171 -25.91 -3.55 -1.94
CA ILE A 171 -24.66 -4.23 -1.60
C ILE A 171 -24.10 -3.60 -0.34
N LYS A 172 -23.71 -4.45 0.61
CA LYS A 172 -22.83 -4.05 1.71
C LYS A 172 -21.42 -3.85 1.18
N ILE A 173 -21.14 -2.66 0.67
CA ILE A 173 -19.86 -2.31 0.04
C ILE A 173 -18.73 -2.37 1.08
N ASN A 174 -18.98 -1.97 2.33
CA ASN A 174 -18.02 -2.17 3.41
C ASN A 174 -17.60 -3.63 3.54
N ASP A 175 -18.54 -4.58 3.62
CA ASP A 175 -18.22 -6.00 3.73
C ASP A 175 -17.36 -6.47 2.55
N TYR A 176 -17.60 -5.93 1.34
CA TYR A 176 -16.81 -6.26 0.15
C TYR A 176 -15.36 -5.78 0.28
N PHE A 177 -15.15 -4.50 0.61
CA PHE A 177 -13.80 -3.96 0.78
C PHE A 177 -13.10 -4.48 2.04
N GLN A 178 -13.84 -4.67 3.14
CA GLN A 178 -13.31 -5.24 4.37
C GLN A 178 -12.76 -6.63 4.12
N LYS A 179 -13.53 -7.51 3.46
CA LYS A 179 -13.03 -8.82 3.05
C LYS A 179 -11.77 -8.72 2.19
N PHE A 180 -11.71 -7.75 1.27
CA PHE A 180 -10.50 -7.54 0.46
C PHE A 180 -9.30 -7.14 1.33
N PHE A 181 -9.46 -6.19 2.25
CA PHE A 181 -8.39 -5.73 3.14
C PHE A 181 -7.95 -6.81 4.14
N ASP A 182 -8.89 -7.57 4.70
CA ASP A 182 -8.60 -8.68 5.61
C ASP A 182 -7.76 -9.73 4.89
N LEU A 183 -8.17 -10.14 3.68
CA LEU A 183 -7.37 -11.05 2.85
C LEU A 183 -6.00 -10.47 2.51
N ALA A 184 -5.90 -9.17 2.23
CA ALA A 184 -4.67 -8.54 1.78
C ALA A 184 -3.64 -8.31 2.91
N LEU A 185 -4.10 -7.96 4.12
CA LEU A 185 -3.25 -7.33 5.14
C LEU A 185 -3.39 -7.92 6.54
N ASP A 186 -4.35 -8.79 6.85
CA ASP A 186 -4.59 -9.23 8.24
C ASP A 186 -3.37 -9.96 8.82
N ASP A 187 -2.84 -10.96 8.10
CA ASP A 187 -1.60 -11.67 8.49
C ASP A 187 -0.41 -10.72 8.66
N VAL A 188 -0.32 -9.68 7.81
CA VAL A 188 0.72 -8.67 7.87
C VAL A 188 0.58 -7.84 9.15
N ARG A 189 -0.63 -7.40 9.48
CA ARG A 189 -0.93 -6.63 10.69
C ARG A 189 -0.69 -7.45 11.95
N ASP A 190 -1.05 -8.71 11.91
CA ASP A 190 -0.89 -9.63 13.03
C ASP A 190 0.58 -9.85 13.36
N LEU A 191 1.40 -10.09 12.33
CA LEU A 191 2.84 -10.22 12.48
C LEU A 191 3.52 -8.89 12.86
N ALA A 192 3.24 -7.81 12.12
CA ALA A 192 3.99 -6.56 12.20
C ALA A 192 3.54 -5.65 13.36
N CYS A 193 2.24 -5.59 13.62
CA CYS A 193 1.66 -4.58 14.50
C CYS A 193 1.33 -5.12 15.89
N GLY A 194 1.06 -6.42 16.03
CA GLY A 194 0.87 -7.08 17.32
C GLY A 194 -0.17 -6.38 18.20
N ARG A 195 0.28 -5.59 19.20
CA ARG A 195 -0.59 -4.85 20.12
C ARG A 195 -1.10 -3.50 19.58
N LEU A 196 -0.56 -3.03 18.46
CA LEU A 196 -0.86 -1.72 17.83
C LEU A 196 -1.90 -1.84 16.70
N LYS A 197 -2.93 -2.69 16.88
CA LYS A 197 -3.99 -2.91 15.88
C LYS A 197 -5.08 -1.82 15.85
N THR A 198 -5.02 -0.82 16.74
CA THR A 198 -6.01 0.25 16.81
C THR A 198 -5.36 1.63 17.00
N ILE A 199 -6.07 2.68 16.59
CA ILE A 199 -5.64 4.07 16.78
C ILE A 199 -5.49 4.38 18.27
N THR A 200 -6.43 3.93 19.12
CA THR A 200 -6.35 4.11 20.58
C THR A 200 -5.05 3.54 21.14
N LYS A 201 -4.69 2.30 20.78
CA LYS A 201 -3.44 1.67 21.25
C LYS A 201 -2.20 2.40 20.74
N CYS A 202 -2.27 2.93 19.52
CA CYS A 202 -1.24 3.79 18.97
C CYS A 202 -1.06 5.09 19.75
N GLU A 203 -2.14 5.74 20.15
CA GLU A 203 -2.11 7.00 20.90
C GLU A 203 -1.66 6.85 22.34
N GLU A 204 -2.05 5.75 22.98
CA GLU A 204 -1.55 5.36 24.30
C GLU A 204 -0.03 5.11 24.27
N SER A 205 0.45 4.41 23.23
CA SER A 205 1.87 3.99 23.16
C SER A 205 2.81 5.07 22.62
N HIS A 206 2.36 5.91 21.68
CA HIS A 206 3.19 6.88 20.96
C HIS A 206 2.52 8.27 20.81
N PRO A 207 2.07 8.92 21.91
CA PRO A 207 1.18 10.08 21.86
C PRO A 207 1.74 11.29 21.09
N ARG A 208 3.06 11.52 21.15
CA ARG A 208 3.70 12.63 20.43
C ARG A 208 3.73 12.37 18.92
N GLN A 209 4.04 11.14 18.53
CA GLN A 209 4.17 10.75 17.14
C GLN A 209 2.83 10.59 16.44
N THR A 210 1.85 9.97 17.11
CA THR A 210 0.48 9.87 16.59
C THR A 210 -0.17 11.23 16.44
N ARG A 211 0.12 12.22 17.29
CA ARG A 211 -0.37 13.61 17.10
C ARG A 211 0.09 14.20 15.76
N ARG A 212 1.28 13.85 15.27
CA ARG A 212 1.75 14.29 13.94
C ARG A 212 1.00 13.57 12.83
N LEU A 213 0.81 12.26 12.93
CA LEU A 213 0.04 11.48 11.96
C LEU A 213 -1.42 11.94 11.89
N ARG A 214 -2.05 12.16 13.05
CA ARG A 214 -3.41 12.70 13.17
C ARG A 214 -3.58 14.05 12.47
N ARG A 215 -2.59 14.94 12.54
CA ARG A 215 -2.61 16.21 11.79
C ARG A 215 -2.62 16.00 10.28
N ILE A 216 -1.91 14.99 9.76
CA ILE A 216 -1.93 14.64 8.33
C ILE A 216 -3.29 14.04 7.97
N TYR A 217 -3.79 13.10 8.77
CA TYR A 217 -5.10 12.47 8.61
C TYR A 217 -6.25 13.50 8.59
N GLN A 218 -6.19 14.53 9.42
CA GLN A 218 -7.19 15.60 9.49
C GLN A 218 -6.98 16.71 8.45
N SER A 219 -5.84 16.72 7.75
CA SER A 219 -5.54 17.80 6.81
C SER A 219 -6.45 17.73 5.58
N LYS A 220 -6.97 18.89 5.17
CA LYS A 220 -7.68 19.07 3.90
C LYS A 220 -6.73 19.26 2.70
N ASP A 221 -5.42 19.36 2.97
CA ASP A 221 -4.40 19.49 1.93
C ASP A 221 -4.25 18.17 1.18
N THR A 222 -4.92 18.09 0.04
CA THR A 222 -4.83 17.00 -0.94
C THR A 222 -4.03 17.45 -2.17
N ASP A 223 -3.14 18.44 -2.04
CA ASP A 223 -2.37 18.99 -3.16
C ASP A 223 -1.70 17.87 -3.96
N GLU A 224 -2.29 17.62 -5.13
CA GLU A 224 -1.91 16.55 -6.03
C GLU A 224 -0.49 16.74 -6.58
N ASN A 225 0.06 17.96 -6.50
CA ASN A 225 1.43 18.24 -6.93
C ASN A 225 2.46 17.77 -5.91
N LYS A 226 2.06 17.46 -4.68
CA LYS A 226 2.93 16.87 -3.63
C LYS A 226 2.81 15.35 -3.55
N ARG A 227 2.30 14.70 -4.61
CA ARG A 227 2.21 13.23 -4.69
C ARG A 227 3.60 12.63 -4.53
N GLY A 228 3.79 11.92 -3.42
CA GLY A 228 4.85 10.94 -3.28
C GLY A 228 4.41 9.62 -3.91
N SER A 229 4.89 8.52 -3.34
CA SER A 229 4.46 7.18 -3.72
C SER A 229 4.36 6.33 -2.48
N PHE A 230 3.15 5.81 -2.26
CA PHE A 230 2.84 4.90 -1.17
C PHE A 230 3.84 3.73 -1.12
N ILE A 231 4.15 3.14 -2.27
CA ILE A 231 5.09 2.04 -2.37
C ILE A 231 6.52 2.48 -2.05
N PHE A 232 6.96 3.65 -2.51
CA PHE A 232 8.31 4.14 -2.20
C PHE A 232 8.51 4.36 -0.70
N SER A 233 7.53 4.94 -0.01
CA SER A 233 7.62 5.09 1.45
C SER A 233 7.71 3.72 2.15
N LEU A 234 6.98 2.71 1.69
CA LEU A 234 7.10 1.34 2.20
C LEU A 234 8.46 0.69 1.90
N VAL A 235 9.04 0.97 0.73
CA VAL A 235 10.40 0.53 0.37
C VAL A 235 11.44 1.14 1.30
N GLU A 236 11.35 2.45 1.58
CA GLU A 236 12.25 3.12 2.52
C GLU A 236 12.10 2.57 3.94
N ILE A 237 10.86 2.33 4.38
CA ILE A 237 10.57 1.69 5.67
C ILE A 237 11.18 0.28 5.72
N SER A 238 10.98 -0.51 4.67
CA SER A 238 11.52 -1.87 4.55
C SER A 238 13.05 -1.89 4.56
N SER A 239 13.71 -0.91 3.96
CA SER A 239 15.17 -0.79 3.97
C SER A 239 15.69 -0.58 5.39
N LYS A 240 15.09 0.36 6.13
CA LYS A 240 15.45 0.63 7.54
C LYS A 240 15.18 -0.54 8.48
N LEU A 241 14.23 -1.41 8.16
CA LEU A 241 13.96 -2.64 8.90
C LEU A 241 14.96 -3.77 8.59
N SER A 242 15.76 -3.62 7.54
CA SER A 242 16.75 -4.61 7.12
C SER A 242 18.17 -4.27 7.58
N GLU A 243 18.36 -3.09 8.19
CA GLU A 243 19.59 -2.62 8.85
C GLU A 243 19.60 -3.03 10.32
#